data_AF-A0ABD4HMW8-F1
#
_entry.id   AF-A0ABD4HMW8-F1
#
_cell.length_a   1.000
_cell.length_b   1.000
_cell.length_c   1.000
_cell.angle_alpha   90.00
_cell.angle_beta   90.00
_cell.angle_gamma   90.00
#
_symmetry.space_group_name_H-M   'P 1'
#
loop_
_entity.id
_entity.type
_entity.pdbx_description
1 polymer ?
#
loop_
_entity_poly.entity_id
_entity_poly.type
_entity_poly.pdbx_seq_one_letter_code
_entity_poly.pdbx_strand_id
1 'polypeptide(L)'
;MRHDGRQPQQLRKIKIETNVFKHPEGSVMIHFGDTIVNCSATIEENVPPFLRETGTGWVTAEYSMLPRATHTRNRRESSKGKLSGRTMEIQRLIGRSLRAVVDLKKLGERSIIIDCDVLQADGGTRTASITGAFIALKLAVEKLLQTKVLREDPVIEHLAAISVGILPDQTCVADLDYEEDAAALVDMNLVMTESGKFVEIQGTGEEATFDGEQLNDLLFYGKTAIEQLILEQKNVLFEQRAEREDDLKTIVIATKNAGKAEEFKAMFGKAGYEVKTLFDYPELPDVEETGSTFEENARLKAETIAYLLNQPVLADDSGLKVDALGGMPGIYSARFAGEHKSDAGN
;
A
#
# COMPACT_ATOMS: atom_id res chain seq x y z
N MET A 1 25.34 -18.05 2.09
CA MET A 1 25.31 -16.80 1.28
C MET A 1 24.44 -17.10 0.08
N ARG A 2 23.41 -16.27 -0.17
CA ARG A 2 22.44 -16.49 -1.26
C ARG A 2 23.15 -16.42 -2.61
N HIS A 3 22.67 -17.17 -3.61
CA HIS A 3 23.36 -17.30 -4.89
C HIS A 3 23.42 -15.99 -5.68
N ASP A 4 22.47 -15.08 -5.43
CA ASP A 4 22.39 -13.75 -6.01
C ASP A 4 23.06 -12.65 -5.15
N GLY A 5 23.68 -13.02 -4.03
CA GLY A 5 24.38 -12.11 -3.13
C GLY A 5 23.49 -11.29 -2.19
N ARG A 6 22.16 -11.50 -2.18
CA ARG A 6 21.26 -10.82 -1.24
C ARG A 6 21.53 -11.21 0.21
N GLN A 7 21.23 -10.30 1.13
CA GLN A 7 21.14 -10.60 2.55
C GLN A 7 19.86 -11.42 2.86
N PRO A 8 19.80 -12.13 4.01
CA PRO A 8 18.66 -12.99 4.33
C PRO A 8 17.29 -12.29 4.32
N GLN A 9 17.21 -11.04 4.83
CA GLN A 9 15.98 -10.26 4.87
C GLN A 9 15.76 -9.37 3.63
N GLN A 10 16.70 -9.39 2.68
CA GLN A 10 16.67 -8.49 1.55
C GLN A 10 15.72 -9.01 0.46
N LEU A 11 14.73 -8.18 0.11
CA LEU A 11 13.85 -8.41 -1.03
C LEU A 11 14.63 -8.36 -2.35
N ARG A 12 14.12 -9.04 -3.37
CA ARG A 12 14.50 -8.76 -4.76
C ARG A 12 14.10 -7.33 -5.12
N LYS A 13 14.62 -6.86 -6.25
CA LYS A 13 14.22 -5.57 -6.79
C LYS A 13 12.72 -5.58 -7.10
N ILE A 14 11.98 -4.75 -6.38
CA ILE A 14 10.55 -4.54 -6.64
C ILE A 14 10.41 -3.43 -7.70
N LYS A 15 9.58 -3.68 -8.71
CA LYS A 15 9.15 -2.65 -9.68
C LYS A 15 7.64 -2.75 -9.83
N ILE A 16 6.97 -1.61 -9.76
CA ILE A 16 5.52 -1.53 -9.91
C ILE A 16 5.21 -0.52 -11.01
N GLU A 17 4.52 -0.96 -12.05
CA GLU A 17 4.01 -0.09 -13.11
C GLU A 17 2.49 -0.11 -13.04
N THR A 18 1.83 1.05 -13.01
CA THR A 18 0.37 1.16 -12.90
C THR A 18 -0.25 1.64 -14.21
N ASN A 19 -1.54 1.38 -14.40
CA ASN A 19 -2.32 1.73 -15.60
C ASN A 19 -1.71 1.19 -16.91
N VAL A 20 -1.16 -0.02 -16.84
CA VAL A 20 -0.41 -0.66 -17.93
C VAL A 20 -1.31 -1.04 -19.10
N PHE A 21 -2.57 -1.37 -18.80
CA PHE A 21 -3.61 -1.64 -19.78
C PHE A 21 -4.72 -0.59 -19.75
N LYS A 22 -5.27 -0.30 -20.94
CA LYS A 22 -6.27 0.75 -21.16
C LYS A 22 -7.69 0.40 -20.69
N HIS A 23 -8.01 -0.89 -20.66
CA HIS A 23 -9.40 -1.36 -20.51
C HIS A 23 -9.83 -1.61 -19.07
N PRO A 24 -9.04 -2.30 -18.22
CA PRO A 24 -9.43 -2.53 -16.84
C PRO A 24 -9.58 -1.22 -16.05
N GLU A 25 -10.47 -1.22 -15.05
CA GLU A 25 -10.61 -0.10 -14.10
C GLU A 25 -9.34 0.11 -13.28
N GLY A 26 -8.60 -0.96 -13.00
CA GLY A 26 -7.25 -0.90 -12.43
C GLY A 26 -6.33 -1.91 -13.09
N SER A 27 -5.09 -1.54 -13.36
CA SER A 27 -4.10 -2.41 -14.00
C SER A 27 -2.71 -2.14 -13.43
N VAL A 28 -1.98 -3.21 -13.13
CA VAL A 28 -0.65 -3.17 -12.53
C VAL A 28 0.23 -4.25 -13.13
N MET A 29 1.46 -3.92 -13.51
CA MET A 29 2.54 -4.87 -13.75
C MET A 29 3.46 -4.84 -12.53
N ILE A 30 3.57 -5.96 -11.83
CA ILE A 30 4.42 -6.06 -10.64
C ILE A 30 5.58 -7.02 -10.90
N HIS A 31 6.78 -6.58 -10.52
CA HIS A 31 8.02 -7.33 -10.63
C HIS A 31 8.59 -7.61 -9.24
N PHE A 32 8.90 -8.87 -8.98
CA PHE A 32 9.67 -9.33 -7.83
C PHE A 32 10.95 -9.96 -8.38
N GLY A 33 11.98 -9.15 -8.62
CA GLY A 33 13.11 -9.55 -9.45
C GLY A 33 12.63 -9.99 -10.83
N ASP A 34 12.84 -11.26 -11.16
CA ASP A 34 12.46 -11.87 -12.44
C ASP A 34 11.04 -12.44 -12.46
N THR A 35 10.33 -12.48 -11.33
CA THR A 35 8.89 -12.79 -11.33
C THR A 35 8.08 -11.59 -11.78
N ILE A 36 7.29 -11.75 -12.84
CA ILE A 36 6.48 -10.69 -13.45
C ILE A 36 5.03 -11.14 -13.52
N VAL A 37 4.15 -10.36 -12.88
CA VAL A 37 2.71 -10.63 -12.86
C VAL A 37 1.95 -9.40 -13.35
N ASN A 38 1.06 -9.61 -14.30
CA ASN A 38 0.03 -8.65 -14.65
C ASN A 38 -1.19 -8.85 -13.75
N CYS A 39 -1.60 -7.81 -13.04
CA CYS A 39 -2.79 -7.78 -12.21
C CYS A 39 -3.79 -6.77 -12.80
N SER A 40 -4.97 -7.22 -13.19
CA SER A 40 -6.09 -6.34 -13.57
C SER A 40 -7.26 -6.46 -12.60
N ALA A 41 -7.96 -5.36 -12.40
CA ALA A 41 -9.19 -5.27 -11.66
C ALA A 41 -10.30 -4.76 -12.58
N THR A 42 -11.33 -5.58 -12.73
CA THR A 42 -12.53 -5.30 -13.54
C THR A 42 -13.72 -5.15 -12.61
N ILE A 43 -14.55 -4.12 -12.84
CA ILE A 43 -15.75 -3.89 -12.05
C ILE A 43 -16.98 -4.36 -12.83
N GLU A 44 -17.77 -5.23 -12.21
CA GLU A 44 -19.06 -5.65 -12.73
C GLU A 44 -20.21 -5.18 -11.82
N GLU A 45 -21.25 -4.60 -12.42
CA GLU A 45 -22.51 -4.23 -11.75
C GLU A 45 -23.41 -5.46 -11.55
N ASN A 46 -22.82 -6.53 -11.02
CA ASN A 46 -23.50 -7.75 -10.64
C ASN A 46 -22.80 -8.39 -9.43
N VAL A 47 -23.48 -9.36 -8.82
CA VAL A 47 -22.93 -10.20 -7.76
C VAL A 47 -23.27 -11.67 -8.00
N PRO A 48 -22.51 -12.61 -7.40
CA PRO A 48 -22.86 -14.01 -7.41
C PRO A 48 -24.32 -14.25 -6.96
N PRO A 49 -25.01 -15.30 -7.47
CA PRO A 49 -26.42 -15.53 -7.18
C PRO A 49 -26.78 -15.58 -5.68
N PHE A 50 -25.85 -16.04 -4.83
CA PHE A 50 -26.05 -16.13 -3.38
C PHE A 50 -25.95 -14.78 -2.64
N LEU A 51 -25.59 -13.70 -3.32
CA LEU A 51 -25.48 -12.33 -2.75
C LEU A 51 -26.46 -11.33 -3.35
N ARG A 52 -27.28 -11.73 -4.33
CA ARG A 52 -28.28 -10.84 -4.93
C ARG A 52 -29.26 -10.33 -3.88
N GLU A 53 -29.59 -9.05 -3.95
CA GLU A 53 -30.52 -8.36 -3.04
C GLU A 53 -30.07 -8.30 -1.57
N THR A 54 -28.80 -8.59 -1.30
CA THR A 54 -28.22 -8.49 0.05
C THR A 54 -27.59 -7.12 0.34
N GLY A 55 -27.45 -6.26 -0.68
CA GLY A 55 -26.74 -4.99 -0.59
C GLY A 55 -25.22 -5.13 -0.42
N THR A 56 -24.66 -6.34 -0.60
CA THR A 56 -23.25 -6.65 -0.34
C THR A 56 -22.53 -7.02 -1.63
N GLY A 57 -21.32 -6.48 -1.81
CA GLY A 57 -20.46 -6.73 -2.95
C GLY A 57 -19.62 -7.99 -2.82
N TRP A 58 -18.77 -8.19 -3.82
CA TRP A 58 -17.89 -9.35 -3.86
C TRP A 58 -16.54 -8.99 -4.48
N VAL A 59 -15.48 -9.67 -4.01
CA VAL A 59 -14.18 -9.65 -4.67
C VAL A 59 -13.81 -11.08 -4.98
N THR A 60 -13.42 -11.37 -6.21
CA THR A 60 -12.98 -12.70 -6.63
C THR A 60 -11.70 -12.61 -7.45
N ALA A 61 -11.00 -13.72 -7.62
CA ALA A 61 -9.77 -13.75 -8.38
C ALA A 61 -9.67 -14.95 -9.33
N GLU A 62 -9.13 -14.69 -10.51
CA GLU A 62 -8.61 -15.65 -11.47
C GLU A 62 -7.09 -15.54 -11.52
N TYR A 63 -6.42 -16.67 -11.67
CA TYR A 63 -4.97 -16.75 -11.70
C TYR A 63 -4.58 -17.64 -12.86
N SER A 64 -3.64 -17.19 -13.66
CA SER A 64 -3.13 -17.97 -14.78
C SER A 64 -1.63 -17.79 -14.90
N MET A 65 -0.97 -18.79 -15.50
CA MET A 65 0.45 -18.72 -15.80
C MET A 65 0.64 -19.03 -17.28
N LEU A 66 1.34 -18.14 -17.99
CA LEU A 66 1.62 -18.37 -19.40
C LEU A 66 2.42 -19.66 -19.59
N PRO A 67 2.17 -20.43 -20.67
CA PRO A 67 2.86 -21.70 -20.94
C PRO A 67 4.39 -21.62 -20.89
N ARG A 68 4.98 -20.45 -21.16
CA ARG A 68 6.43 -20.24 -21.18
C ARG A 68 6.90 -19.24 -20.11
N ALA A 69 6.11 -19.02 -19.06
CA ALA A 69 6.55 -18.21 -17.92
C ALA A 69 7.67 -18.91 -17.12
N THR A 70 7.76 -20.23 -17.19
CA THR A 70 8.75 -21.07 -16.48
C THR A 70 9.86 -21.60 -17.40
N HIS A 71 10.96 -22.07 -16.80
CA HIS A 71 12.11 -22.68 -17.50
C HIS A 71 11.73 -23.80 -18.46
N THR A 72 10.72 -24.61 -18.10
CA THR A 72 10.12 -25.64 -18.96
C THR A 72 8.72 -25.21 -19.40
N ARG A 73 8.31 -25.60 -20.61
CA ARG A 73 7.01 -25.17 -21.15
C ARG A 73 5.88 -25.98 -20.52
N ASN A 74 5.02 -25.31 -19.78
CA ASN A 74 3.77 -25.88 -19.26
C ASN A 74 2.74 -26.05 -20.37
N ARG A 75 1.96 -27.14 -20.31
CA ARG A 75 0.80 -27.30 -21.20
C ARG A 75 -0.31 -26.36 -20.73
N ARG A 76 -0.78 -25.50 -21.63
CA ARG A 76 -1.89 -24.56 -21.39
C ARG A 76 -3.10 -25.28 -20.77
N GLU A 77 -3.68 -24.72 -19.72
CA GLU A 77 -4.78 -25.33 -18.97
C GLU A 77 -6.05 -25.50 -19.82
N SER A 78 -6.34 -24.54 -20.71
CA SER A 78 -7.44 -24.69 -21.67
C SER A 78 -7.26 -25.91 -22.59
N SER A 79 -6.02 -26.25 -22.98
CA SER A 79 -5.72 -27.47 -23.74
C SER A 79 -5.79 -28.76 -22.93
N LYS A 80 -5.89 -28.68 -21.60
CA LYS A 80 -6.20 -29.80 -20.71
C LYS A 80 -7.70 -29.90 -20.40
N GLY A 81 -8.47 -28.86 -20.69
CA GLY A 81 -9.91 -28.78 -20.42
C GLY A 81 -10.27 -28.60 -18.95
N LYS A 82 -9.29 -28.35 -18.07
CA LYS A 82 -9.49 -28.10 -16.64
C LYS A 82 -8.35 -27.31 -16.03
N LEU A 83 -8.66 -26.53 -15.00
CA LEU A 83 -7.68 -25.85 -14.16
C LEU A 83 -6.92 -26.88 -13.31
N SER A 84 -5.66 -26.58 -12.98
CA SER A 84 -4.88 -27.36 -12.04
C SER A 84 -5.28 -27.07 -10.59
N GLY A 85 -4.95 -28.00 -9.68
CA GLY A 85 -5.20 -27.80 -8.24
C GLY A 85 -4.48 -26.57 -7.68
N ARG A 86 -3.22 -26.36 -8.09
CA ARG A 86 -2.43 -25.17 -7.72
C ARG A 86 -3.09 -23.88 -8.18
N THR A 87 -3.59 -23.83 -9.42
CA THR A 87 -4.33 -22.65 -9.92
C THR A 87 -5.56 -22.35 -9.08
N MET A 88 -6.38 -23.37 -8.78
CA MET A 88 -7.58 -23.22 -7.96
C MET A 88 -7.26 -22.77 -6.52
N GLU A 89 -6.19 -23.31 -5.92
CA GLU A 89 -5.72 -22.89 -4.59
C GLU A 89 -5.35 -21.40 -4.58
N ILE A 90 -4.51 -20.97 -5.53
CA ILE A 90 -4.02 -19.59 -5.61
C ILE A 90 -5.15 -18.61 -5.89
N GLN A 91 -6.09 -18.94 -6.78
CA GLN A 91 -7.30 -18.13 -7.01
C GLN A 91 -8.07 -17.87 -5.71
N ARG A 92 -8.27 -18.95 -4.93
CA ARG A 92 -9.00 -18.84 -3.66
C ARG A 92 -8.20 -18.06 -2.63
N LEU A 93 -6.87 -18.21 -2.60
CA LEU A 93 -5.97 -17.45 -1.73
C LEU A 93 -6.09 -15.95 -2.03
N ILE A 94 -5.84 -15.52 -3.27
CA ILE A 94 -5.91 -14.11 -3.68
C ILE A 94 -7.27 -13.51 -3.33
N GLY A 95 -8.37 -14.18 -3.69
CA GLY A 95 -9.71 -13.70 -3.39
C GLY A 95 -9.99 -13.59 -1.88
N ARG A 96 -9.55 -14.57 -1.07
CA ARG A 96 -9.71 -14.50 0.40
C ARG A 96 -8.92 -13.34 0.99
N SER A 97 -7.67 -13.19 0.55
CA SER A 97 -6.76 -12.15 1.02
C SER A 97 -7.34 -10.75 0.80
N LEU A 98 -7.80 -10.46 -0.43
CA LEU A 98 -8.35 -9.15 -0.76
C LEU A 98 -9.68 -8.86 -0.05
N ARG A 99 -10.58 -9.84 0.07
CA ARG A 99 -11.84 -9.67 0.80
C ARG A 99 -11.64 -9.34 2.28
N ALA A 100 -10.51 -9.70 2.87
CA ALA A 100 -10.22 -9.39 4.29
C ALA A 100 -10.02 -7.90 4.56
N VAL A 101 -9.67 -7.10 3.55
CA VAL A 101 -9.39 -5.66 3.67
C VAL A 101 -10.36 -4.78 2.89
N VAL A 102 -11.50 -5.35 2.45
CA VAL A 102 -12.56 -4.62 1.75
C VAL A 102 -13.86 -4.75 2.52
N ASP A 103 -14.46 -3.62 2.89
CA ASP A 103 -15.83 -3.56 3.36
C ASP A 103 -16.79 -3.81 2.20
N LEU A 104 -17.21 -5.07 2.07
CA LEU A 104 -18.09 -5.51 0.99
C LEU A 104 -19.47 -4.83 1.04
N LYS A 105 -19.92 -4.30 2.19
CA LYS A 105 -21.18 -3.55 2.25
C LYS A 105 -21.02 -2.17 1.64
N LYS A 106 -19.89 -1.49 1.92
CA LYS A 106 -19.56 -0.20 1.30
C LYS A 106 -19.35 -0.29 -0.20
N LEU A 107 -18.85 -1.43 -0.68
CA LEU A 107 -18.73 -1.71 -2.12
C LEU A 107 -20.11 -1.74 -2.83
N GLY A 108 -21.17 -2.10 -2.10
CA GLY A 108 -22.52 -2.31 -2.66
C GLY A 108 -22.58 -3.52 -3.58
N GLU A 109 -23.72 -3.75 -4.26
CA GLU A 109 -23.91 -4.94 -5.13
C GLU A 109 -23.11 -4.88 -6.44
N ARG A 110 -21.79 -4.98 -6.32
CA ARG A 110 -20.81 -5.02 -7.39
C ARG A 110 -19.79 -6.10 -7.11
N SER A 111 -19.21 -6.62 -8.18
CA SER A 111 -18.08 -7.54 -8.11
C SER A 111 -16.82 -6.83 -8.62
N ILE A 112 -15.73 -6.95 -7.87
CA ILE A 112 -14.39 -6.68 -8.39
C ILE A 112 -13.77 -8.03 -8.74
N ILE A 113 -13.55 -8.26 -10.04
CA ILE A 113 -12.87 -9.44 -10.56
C ILE A 113 -11.40 -9.09 -10.75
N ILE A 114 -10.53 -9.86 -10.11
CA ILE A 114 -9.09 -9.71 -10.18
C ILE A 114 -8.53 -10.79 -11.08
N ASP A 115 -7.81 -10.41 -12.13
CA ASP A 115 -7.09 -11.36 -12.97
C ASP A 115 -5.59 -11.19 -12.73
N CYS A 116 -4.93 -12.28 -12.33
CA CYS A 116 -3.49 -12.34 -12.12
C CYS A 116 -2.85 -13.27 -13.15
N ASP A 117 -2.23 -12.69 -14.17
CA ASP A 117 -1.53 -13.41 -15.23
C ASP A 117 -0.02 -13.35 -15.04
N VAL A 118 0.58 -14.50 -14.73
CA VAL A 118 2.03 -14.62 -14.60
C VAL A 118 2.67 -14.68 -15.97
N LEU A 119 3.47 -13.65 -16.29
CA LEU A 119 4.18 -13.51 -17.55
C LEU A 119 5.56 -14.18 -17.48
N GLN A 120 6.24 -14.06 -16.34
CA GLN A 120 7.52 -14.70 -16.04
C GLN A 120 7.50 -15.17 -14.57
N ALA A 121 7.98 -16.38 -14.33
CA ALA A 121 7.93 -17.02 -13.01
C ALA A 121 9.32 -17.44 -12.56
N ASP A 122 9.75 -16.86 -11.45
CA ASP A 122 11.02 -17.12 -10.78
C ASP A 122 10.79 -17.16 -9.25
N GLY A 123 9.80 -17.92 -8.77
CA GLY A 123 9.44 -17.99 -7.34
C GLY A 123 8.53 -16.84 -6.86
N GLY A 124 7.77 -17.07 -5.78
CA GLY A 124 6.92 -16.04 -5.17
C GLY A 124 5.72 -15.55 -6.01
N THR A 125 5.30 -16.28 -7.06
CA THR A 125 4.27 -15.77 -7.98
C THR A 125 2.92 -15.51 -7.31
N ARG A 126 2.54 -16.31 -6.31
CA ARG A 126 1.28 -16.18 -5.58
C ARG A 126 1.26 -14.92 -4.68
N THR A 127 2.38 -14.60 -4.05
CA THR A 127 2.52 -13.46 -3.14
C THR A 127 2.68 -12.16 -3.92
N ALA A 128 3.44 -12.19 -5.02
CA ALA A 128 3.48 -11.10 -6.00
C ALA A 128 2.08 -10.78 -6.55
N SER A 129 1.27 -11.82 -6.86
CA SER A 129 -0.11 -11.65 -7.33
C SER A 129 -0.98 -10.93 -6.30
N ILE A 130 -0.92 -11.29 -5.02
CA ILE A 130 -1.71 -10.61 -3.96
C ILE A 130 -1.29 -9.15 -3.83
N THR A 131 0.02 -8.89 -3.77
CA THR A 131 0.58 -7.54 -3.61
C THR A 131 0.22 -6.63 -4.79
N GLY A 132 0.32 -7.13 -6.03
CA GLY A 132 -0.07 -6.38 -7.23
C GLY A 132 -1.60 -6.24 -7.39
N ALA A 133 -2.36 -7.27 -7.06
CA ALA A 133 -3.81 -7.25 -7.12
C ALA A 133 -4.42 -6.24 -6.15
N PHE A 134 -3.84 -6.06 -4.97
CA PHE A 134 -4.29 -5.03 -4.04
C PHE A 134 -4.19 -3.62 -4.67
N ILE A 135 -3.08 -3.32 -5.34
CA ILE A 135 -2.89 -2.03 -6.03
C ILE A 135 -3.89 -1.89 -7.18
N ALA A 136 -4.09 -2.93 -7.99
CA ALA A 136 -5.06 -2.91 -9.08
C ALA A 136 -6.49 -2.68 -8.55
N LEU A 137 -6.87 -3.37 -7.47
CA LEU A 137 -8.15 -3.18 -6.78
C LEU A 137 -8.29 -1.74 -6.29
N LYS A 138 -7.24 -1.17 -5.69
CA LYS A 138 -7.27 0.20 -5.19
C LYS A 138 -7.48 1.22 -6.31
N LEU A 139 -6.81 1.03 -7.45
CA LEU A 139 -7.01 1.86 -8.65
C LEU A 139 -8.45 1.76 -9.19
N ALA A 140 -9.04 0.57 -9.19
CA ALA A 140 -10.42 0.37 -9.61
C ALA A 140 -11.42 1.05 -8.67
N VAL A 141 -11.22 0.93 -7.35
CA VAL A 141 -12.03 1.61 -6.33
C VAL A 141 -11.92 3.13 -6.47
N GLU A 142 -10.71 3.65 -6.69
CA GLU A 142 -10.47 5.07 -6.92
C GLU A 142 -11.30 5.60 -8.11
N LYS A 143 -11.38 4.83 -9.21
CA LYS A 143 -12.22 5.18 -10.37
C LYS A 143 -13.72 5.24 -10.02
N LEU A 144 -14.22 4.38 -9.11
CA LEU A 144 -15.60 4.45 -8.62
C LEU A 144 -15.86 5.65 -7.70
N LEU A 145 -14.88 6.05 -6.90
CA LEU A 145 -14.96 7.24 -6.04
C LEU A 145 -14.99 8.51 -6.89
N GLN A 146 -14.10 8.58 -7.89
CA GLN A 146 -14.02 9.72 -8.81
C GLN A 146 -15.29 9.92 -9.63
N THR A 147 -15.89 8.80 -10.09
CA THR A 147 -17.17 8.83 -10.81
C THR A 147 -18.38 9.00 -9.88
N LYS A 148 -18.16 9.12 -8.57
CA LYS A 148 -19.19 9.26 -7.52
C LYS A 148 -20.18 8.09 -7.47
N VAL A 149 -19.81 6.94 -8.03
CA VAL A 149 -20.56 5.69 -7.91
C VAL A 149 -20.46 5.18 -6.48
N LEU A 150 -19.27 5.28 -5.88
CA LEU A 150 -19.05 5.10 -4.45
C LEU A 150 -18.97 6.45 -3.74
N ARG A 151 -19.49 6.51 -2.52
CA ARG A 151 -19.45 7.71 -1.67
C ARG A 151 -18.23 7.73 -0.75
N GLU A 152 -17.77 6.57 -0.36
CA GLU A 152 -16.68 6.36 0.58
C GLU A 152 -15.82 5.19 0.13
N ASP A 153 -14.57 5.20 0.54
CA ASP A 153 -13.61 4.17 0.20
C ASP A 153 -13.94 2.86 0.95
N PRO A 154 -14.23 1.76 0.24
CA PRO A 154 -14.49 0.46 0.86
C PRO A 154 -13.21 -0.24 1.32
N VAL A 155 -12.02 0.22 0.92
CA VAL A 155 -10.75 -0.42 1.35
C VAL A 155 -10.41 0.04 2.76
N ILE A 156 -10.27 -0.92 3.68
CA ILE A 156 -10.08 -0.69 5.12
C ILE A 156 -8.63 -0.31 5.44
N GLU A 157 -7.67 -1.03 4.87
CA GLU A 157 -6.23 -0.83 5.08
C GLU A 157 -5.42 -1.49 3.95
N HIS A 158 -4.12 -1.22 3.87
CA HIS A 158 -3.23 -1.87 2.90
C HIS A 158 -3.01 -3.36 3.19
N LEU A 159 -2.70 -4.12 2.14
CA LEU A 159 -2.43 -5.55 2.18
C LEU A 159 -1.27 -5.91 1.25
N ALA A 160 -0.31 -6.68 1.74
CA ALA A 160 0.71 -7.28 0.91
C ALA A 160 1.04 -8.70 1.38
N ALA A 161 1.78 -9.43 0.54
CA ALA A 161 2.18 -10.78 0.81
C ALA A 161 3.62 -11.04 0.37
N ILE A 162 4.30 -11.95 1.08
CA ILE A 162 5.67 -12.36 0.79
C ILE A 162 5.87 -13.84 1.09
N SER A 163 6.79 -14.49 0.35
CA SER A 163 7.31 -15.82 0.71
C SER A 163 8.52 -15.67 1.64
N VAL A 164 8.64 -16.58 2.58
CA VAL A 164 9.77 -16.75 3.48
C VAL A 164 10.06 -18.25 3.59
N GLY A 165 11.29 -18.62 3.94
CA GLY A 165 11.66 -20.01 3.95
C GLY A 165 13.00 -20.28 4.62
N ILE A 166 13.30 -21.57 4.80
CA ILE A 166 14.54 -22.04 5.42
C ILE A 166 15.34 -22.78 4.36
N LEU A 167 16.54 -22.29 4.07
CA LEU A 167 17.45 -22.90 3.10
C LEU A 167 18.15 -24.14 3.68
N PRO A 168 18.80 -25.00 2.85
CA PRO A 168 19.51 -26.18 3.33
C PRO A 168 20.59 -25.92 4.39
N ASP A 169 21.17 -24.71 4.40
CA ASP A 169 22.15 -24.28 5.40
C ASP A 169 21.51 -23.78 6.72
N GLN A 170 20.20 -24.01 6.91
CA GLN A 170 19.38 -23.57 8.04
C GLN A 170 19.14 -22.05 8.13
N THR A 171 19.52 -21.29 7.10
CA THR A 171 19.27 -19.85 7.08
C THR A 171 17.82 -19.55 6.74
N CYS A 172 17.12 -18.80 7.60
CA CYS A 172 15.84 -18.18 7.28
C CYS A 172 16.04 -17.05 6.27
N VAL A 173 15.23 -16.99 5.21
CA VAL A 173 15.31 -15.95 4.17
C VAL A 173 13.93 -15.44 3.79
N ALA A 174 13.88 -14.19 3.32
CA ALA A 174 12.71 -13.58 2.71
C ALA A 174 12.85 -13.51 1.19
N ASP A 175 11.69 -13.60 0.54
CA ASP A 175 11.51 -13.43 -0.91
C ASP A 175 12.33 -14.42 -1.73
N LEU A 176 11.91 -15.69 -1.67
CA LEU A 176 12.55 -16.81 -2.36
C LEU A 176 12.32 -16.70 -3.87
N ASP A 177 13.40 -16.85 -4.63
CA ASP A 177 13.31 -17.14 -6.06
C ASP A 177 13.08 -18.63 -6.34
N TYR A 178 13.07 -19.04 -7.61
CA TYR A 178 12.80 -20.43 -7.96
C TYR A 178 13.87 -21.41 -7.48
N GLU A 179 15.16 -21.03 -7.52
CA GLU A 179 16.25 -21.91 -7.08
C GLU A 179 16.19 -22.11 -5.56
N GLU A 180 15.93 -21.02 -4.83
CA GLU A 180 15.78 -21.05 -3.37
C GLU A 180 14.53 -21.83 -2.94
N ASP A 181 13.38 -21.59 -3.56
CA ASP A 181 12.11 -22.27 -3.27
C ASP A 181 12.22 -23.78 -3.52
N ALA A 182 12.84 -24.17 -4.63
CA ALA A 182 13.02 -25.58 -4.97
C ALA A 182 14.01 -26.33 -4.06
N ALA A 183 14.89 -25.61 -3.37
CA ALA A 183 15.88 -26.16 -2.44
C ALA A 183 15.47 -25.99 -0.97
N ALA A 184 14.40 -25.26 -0.67
CA ALA A 184 14.02 -24.93 0.69
C ALA A 184 13.59 -26.16 1.48
N LEU A 185 14.01 -26.23 2.75
CA LEU A 185 13.51 -27.19 3.72
C LEU A 185 12.08 -26.83 4.19
N VAL A 186 11.79 -25.53 4.17
CA VAL A 186 10.50 -24.96 4.57
C VAL A 186 10.16 -23.81 3.64
N ASP A 187 8.98 -23.84 3.04
CA ASP A 187 8.35 -22.70 2.37
C ASP A 187 7.17 -22.21 3.22
N MET A 188 7.09 -20.90 3.41
CA MET A 188 5.96 -20.26 4.03
C MET A 188 5.55 -18.98 3.30
N ASN A 189 4.26 -18.88 3.01
CA ASN A 189 3.65 -17.68 2.45
C ASN A 189 2.91 -16.92 3.56
N LEU A 190 3.17 -15.62 3.64
CA LEU A 190 2.57 -14.72 4.62
C LEU A 190 1.76 -13.64 3.91
N VAL A 191 0.56 -13.39 4.39
CA VAL A 191 -0.30 -12.27 3.96
C VAL A 191 -0.66 -11.46 5.19
N MET A 192 -0.28 -10.17 5.19
CA MET A 192 -0.51 -9.28 6.32
C MET A 192 -1.08 -7.95 5.88
N THR A 193 -1.88 -7.38 6.78
CA THR A 193 -2.39 -6.03 6.64
C THR A 193 -1.39 -5.01 7.17
N GLU A 194 -1.61 -3.74 6.85
CA GLU A 194 -0.81 -2.61 7.32
C GLU A 194 -0.72 -2.52 8.85
N SER A 195 -1.83 -2.80 9.56
CA SER A 195 -1.85 -2.81 11.01
C SER A 195 -1.09 -4.00 11.64
N GLY A 196 -0.42 -4.82 10.82
CA GLY A 196 0.39 -5.96 11.25
C GLY A 196 -0.44 -7.20 11.58
N LYS A 197 -1.71 -7.26 11.15
CA LYS A 197 -2.57 -8.43 11.36
C LYS A 197 -2.37 -9.44 10.26
N PHE A 198 -2.31 -10.72 10.63
CA PHE A 198 -2.25 -11.82 9.66
C PHE A 198 -3.63 -12.06 9.04
N VAL A 199 -3.68 -12.07 7.71
CA VAL A 199 -4.85 -12.53 6.95
C VAL A 199 -4.72 -14.01 6.63
N GLU A 200 -3.53 -14.45 6.25
CA GLU A 200 -3.26 -15.87 5.96
C GLU A 200 -1.78 -16.20 6.22
N ILE A 201 -1.55 -17.39 6.77
CA ILE A 201 -0.22 -17.99 6.98
C ILE A 201 -0.30 -19.40 6.42
N GLN A 202 0.54 -19.70 5.43
CA GLN A 202 0.64 -21.04 4.81
C GLN A 202 2.09 -21.49 4.86
N GLY A 203 2.46 -22.26 5.90
CA GLY A 203 3.79 -22.84 6.06
C GLY A 203 3.79 -24.34 5.86
N THR A 204 4.77 -24.86 5.12
CA THR A 204 4.96 -26.29 4.84
C THR A 204 6.43 -26.64 5.01
N GLY A 205 6.73 -27.64 5.84
CA GLY A 205 8.04 -28.30 5.83
C GLY A 205 8.05 -29.34 4.72
N GLU A 206 8.83 -29.11 3.67
CA GLU A 206 8.99 -30.07 2.58
C GLU A 206 10.07 -31.08 2.97
N GLU A 207 9.66 -32.31 3.27
CA GLU A 207 10.55 -33.39 3.73
C GLU A 207 11.37 -33.08 5.01
N ALA A 208 11.03 -31.97 5.68
CA ALA A 208 11.64 -31.48 6.92
C ALA A 208 10.58 -30.91 7.88
N THR A 209 11.02 -30.53 9.08
CA THR A 209 10.20 -29.86 10.10
C THR A 209 10.92 -28.63 10.61
N PHE A 210 10.19 -27.65 11.11
CA PHE A 210 10.74 -26.46 11.77
C PHE A 210 10.21 -26.31 13.19
N ASP A 211 11.00 -25.68 14.05
CA ASP A 211 10.63 -25.40 15.44
C ASP A 211 10.01 -24.00 15.60
N GLY A 212 9.67 -23.66 16.86
CA GLY A 212 9.04 -22.39 17.19
C GLY A 212 9.96 -21.18 17.04
N GLU A 213 11.27 -21.34 17.20
CA GLU A 213 12.24 -20.25 17.03
C GLU A 213 12.36 -19.92 15.54
N GLN A 214 12.48 -20.95 14.70
CA GLN A 214 12.48 -20.82 13.24
C GLN A 214 11.19 -20.20 12.73
N LEU A 215 10.02 -20.61 13.24
CA LEU A 215 8.75 -19.98 12.88
C LEU A 215 8.75 -18.49 13.22
N ASN A 216 9.22 -18.10 14.41
CA ASN A 216 9.28 -16.69 14.81
C ASN A 216 10.21 -15.87 13.91
N ASP A 217 11.36 -16.42 13.51
CA ASP A 217 12.27 -15.78 12.58
C ASP A 217 11.62 -15.55 11.21
N LEU A 218 10.95 -16.57 10.67
CA LEU A 218 10.23 -16.45 9.41
C LEU A 218 9.11 -15.40 9.48
N LEU A 219 8.35 -15.36 10.58
CA LEU A 219 7.31 -14.35 10.80
C LEU A 219 7.90 -12.94 10.91
N PHE A 220 9.03 -12.78 11.59
CA PHE A 220 9.73 -11.50 11.68
C PHE A 220 10.19 -11.03 10.30
N TYR A 221 10.82 -11.90 9.52
CA TYR A 221 11.37 -11.58 8.20
C TYR A 221 10.25 -11.22 7.23
N GLY A 222 9.16 -11.98 7.26
CA GLY A 222 7.99 -11.73 6.44
C GLY A 222 7.27 -10.44 6.80
N LYS A 223 7.15 -10.12 8.09
CA LYS A 223 6.56 -8.86 8.55
C LYS A 223 7.38 -7.67 8.03
N THR A 224 8.69 -7.67 8.23
CA THR A 224 9.56 -6.57 7.76
C THR A 224 9.51 -6.41 6.24
N ALA A 225 9.48 -7.53 5.50
CA ALA A 225 9.27 -7.51 4.06
C ALA A 225 7.92 -6.90 3.64
N ILE A 226 6.83 -7.28 4.32
CA ILE A 226 5.49 -6.76 4.01
C ILE A 226 5.39 -5.26 4.33
N GLU A 227 6.00 -4.79 5.42
CA GLU A 227 6.07 -3.35 5.73
C GLU A 227 6.76 -2.57 4.60
N GLN A 228 7.86 -3.09 4.04
CA GLN A 228 8.52 -2.50 2.88
C GLN A 228 7.62 -2.53 1.64
N LEU A 229 6.96 -3.65 1.34
CA LEU A 229 6.04 -3.75 0.20
C LEU A 229 4.87 -2.77 0.30
N ILE A 230 4.28 -2.59 1.48
CA ILE A 230 3.19 -1.64 1.71
C ILE A 230 3.68 -0.20 1.50
N LEU A 231 4.91 0.12 1.89
CA LEU A 231 5.51 1.42 1.61
C LEU A 231 5.62 1.66 0.09
N GLU A 232 6.11 0.69 -0.67
CA GLU A 232 6.17 0.79 -2.14
C GLU A 232 4.78 0.93 -2.78
N GLN A 233 3.78 0.20 -2.27
CA GLN A 233 2.38 0.36 -2.71
C GLN A 233 1.88 1.79 -2.51
N LYS A 234 2.14 2.37 -1.33
CA LYS A 234 1.71 3.74 -1.01
C LYS A 234 2.40 4.75 -1.90
N ASN A 235 3.71 4.60 -2.13
CA ASN A 235 4.47 5.48 -3.01
C ASN A 235 3.90 5.50 -4.42
N VAL A 236 3.68 4.33 -5.04
CA VAL A 236 3.18 4.28 -6.43
C VAL A 236 1.74 4.78 -6.56
N LEU A 237 0.89 4.54 -5.55
CA LEU A 237 -0.49 5.04 -5.52
C LEU A 237 -0.53 6.56 -5.30
N PHE A 238 0.42 7.10 -4.53
CA PHE A 238 0.57 8.53 -4.31
C PHE A 238 1.08 9.23 -5.58
N GLU A 239 2.15 8.71 -6.22
CA GLU A 239 2.67 9.23 -7.49
C GLU A 239 1.57 9.27 -8.55
N GLN A 240 0.74 8.22 -8.63
CA GLN A 240 -0.40 8.17 -9.54
C GLN A 240 -1.46 9.24 -9.27
N ARG A 241 -1.70 9.60 -8.00
CA ARG A 241 -2.59 10.71 -7.67
C ARG A 241 -1.94 12.04 -8.02
N ALA A 242 -0.67 12.23 -7.69
CA ALA A 242 0.08 13.44 -7.99
C ALA A 242 0.20 13.73 -9.50
N GLU A 243 0.48 12.73 -10.34
CA GLU A 243 0.54 12.89 -11.80
C GLU A 243 -0.82 13.28 -12.41
N ARG A 244 -1.93 12.86 -11.79
CA ARG A 244 -3.30 13.22 -12.23
C ARG A 244 -3.72 14.60 -11.70
N GLU A 245 -3.27 14.93 -10.51
CA GLU A 245 -3.42 16.25 -9.89
C GLU A 245 -2.40 17.25 -10.41
N ASP A 246 -1.45 16.88 -11.28
CA ASP A 246 -0.50 17.83 -11.89
C ASP A 246 -1.18 18.83 -12.85
N ASP A 247 -2.48 18.63 -13.13
CA ASP A 247 -3.40 19.64 -13.69
C ASP A 247 -3.86 20.69 -12.64
N LEU A 248 -3.54 20.49 -11.36
CA LEU A 248 -3.76 21.37 -10.22
C LEU A 248 -2.46 21.44 -9.42
N LYS A 249 -1.53 22.31 -9.84
CA LYS A 249 -0.35 22.67 -9.06
C LYS A 249 -0.75 23.35 -7.76
N THR A 250 -1.41 22.66 -6.83
CA THR A 250 -1.98 23.24 -5.62
C THR A 250 -1.39 22.52 -4.42
N ILE A 251 -0.67 23.23 -3.57
CA ILE A 251 -0.18 22.72 -2.28
C ILE A 251 -0.96 23.38 -1.15
N VAL A 252 -1.41 22.58 -0.19
CA VAL A 252 -2.07 23.10 1.01
C VAL A 252 -1.03 23.25 2.13
N ILE A 253 -0.95 24.44 2.71
CA ILE A 253 -0.11 24.73 3.87
C ILE A 253 -1.01 24.78 5.10
N ALA A 254 -0.80 23.86 6.04
CA ALA A 254 -1.56 23.80 7.27
C ALA A 254 -1.13 24.90 8.26
N THR A 255 -1.39 26.16 7.91
CA THR A 255 -1.10 27.35 8.71
C THR A 255 -2.30 28.30 8.74
N LYS A 256 -2.56 28.88 9.92
CA LYS A 256 -3.44 30.07 10.11
C LYS A 256 -2.61 31.34 10.39
N ASN A 257 -1.30 31.31 10.16
CA ASN A 257 -0.43 32.48 10.28
C ASN A 257 -0.27 33.15 8.91
N ALA A 258 -0.67 34.42 8.81
CA ALA A 258 -0.65 35.18 7.56
C ALA A 258 0.79 35.43 7.05
N GLY A 259 1.77 35.66 7.93
CA GLY A 259 3.17 35.83 7.55
C GLY A 259 3.74 34.56 6.92
N LYS A 260 3.56 33.41 7.57
CA LYS A 260 3.97 32.11 7.02
C LYS A 260 3.29 31.80 5.69
N ALA A 261 2.00 32.12 5.59
CA ALA A 261 1.24 31.93 4.35
C ALA A 261 1.89 32.67 3.18
N GLU A 262 2.30 33.93 3.37
CA GLU A 262 2.98 34.72 2.34
C GLU A 262 4.39 34.20 2.02
N GLU A 263 5.15 33.74 3.01
CA GLU A 263 6.46 33.11 2.80
C GLU A 263 6.36 31.85 1.92
N PHE A 264 5.42 30.96 2.24
CA PHE A 264 5.22 29.74 1.46
C PHE A 264 4.65 30.02 0.07
N LYS A 265 3.72 30.98 -0.08
CA LYS A 265 3.27 31.48 -1.40
C LYS A 265 4.44 31.96 -2.24
N ALA A 266 5.34 32.76 -1.66
CA ALA A 266 6.50 33.27 -2.37
C ALA A 266 7.51 32.16 -2.75
N MET A 267 7.66 31.14 -1.90
CA MET A 267 8.56 30.01 -2.13
C MET A 267 8.04 29.08 -3.22
N PHE A 268 6.80 28.57 -3.07
CA PHE A 268 6.22 27.58 -3.96
C PHE A 268 5.65 28.19 -5.25
N GLY A 269 5.22 29.45 -5.21
CA GLY A 269 4.81 30.19 -6.40
C GLY A 269 5.91 30.30 -7.46
N LYS A 270 7.20 30.35 -7.05
CA LYS A 270 8.34 30.32 -7.98
C LYS A 270 8.47 28.98 -8.72
N ALA A 271 8.01 27.89 -8.12
CA ALA A 271 7.95 26.58 -8.75
C ALA A 271 6.64 26.33 -9.52
N GLY A 272 5.75 27.33 -9.55
CA GLY A 272 4.47 27.31 -10.27
C GLY A 272 3.31 26.71 -9.49
N TYR A 273 3.44 26.52 -8.17
CA TYR A 273 2.34 26.04 -7.33
C TYR A 273 1.44 27.20 -6.87
N GLU A 274 0.13 27.03 -7.01
CA GLU A 274 -0.90 27.66 -6.22
C GLU A 274 -0.77 27.18 -4.76
N VAL A 275 -0.75 28.12 -3.82
CA VAL A 275 -0.64 27.80 -2.40
C VAL A 275 -1.96 28.13 -1.73
N LYS A 276 -2.63 27.11 -1.21
CA LYS A 276 -3.79 27.24 -0.33
C LYS A 276 -3.37 27.06 1.12
N THR A 277 -4.15 27.62 2.03
CA THR A 277 -3.88 27.64 3.47
C THR A 277 -5.14 27.28 4.25
N LEU A 278 -5.04 27.16 5.58
CA LEU A 278 -6.24 26.92 6.41
C LEU A 278 -7.24 28.10 6.37
N PHE A 279 -6.86 29.26 5.85
CA PHE A 279 -7.81 30.35 5.58
C PHE A 279 -8.76 30.05 4.41
N ASP A 280 -8.34 29.19 3.48
CA ASP A 280 -9.11 28.82 2.30
C ASP A 280 -10.15 27.73 2.60
N TYR A 281 -10.11 27.15 3.80
CA TYR A 281 -10.99 26.06 4.28
C TYR A 281 -11.53 26.37 5.68
N PRO A 282 -12.42 27.38 5.84
CA PRO A 282 -12.90 27.82 7.16
C PRO A 282 -13.73 26.77 7.91
N GLU A 283 -14.21 25.74 7.24
CA GLU A 283 -14.97 24.62 7.79
C GLU A 283 -14.12 23.55 8.50
N LEU A 284 -12.80 23.56 8.31
CA LEU A 284 -11.92 22.57 8.93
C LEU A 284 -11.81 22.79 10.45
N PRO A 285 -11.85 21.71 11.26
CA PRO A 285 -11.63 21.80 12.69
C PRO A 285 -10.20 22.26 13.00
N ASP A 286 -10.03 22.92 14.15
CA ASP A 286 -8.69 23.19 14.68
C ASP A 286 -8.00 21.88 15.04
N VAL A 287 -6.74 21.72 14.62
CA VAL A 287 -5.93 20.56 14.99
C VAL A 287 -5.34 20.80 16.36
N GLU A 288 -5.61 19.90 17.31
CA GLU A 288 -4.99 19.96 18.64
C GLU A 288 -3.51 19.56 18.59
N GLU A 289 -2.63 20.53 18.82
CA GLU A 289 -1.17 20.34 18.83
C GLU A 289 -0.73 19.75 20.19
N THR A 290 -0.85 18.42 20.32
CA THR A 290 -0.54 17.66 21.54
C THR A 290 0.88 17.10 21.59
N GLY A 291 1.71 17.39 20.58
CA GLY A 291 3.08 16.94 20.48
C GLY A 291 4.02 17.56 21.51
N SER A 292 5.11 16.86 21.79
CA SER A 292 6.18 17.28 22.70
C SER A 292 7.34 17.97 21.97
N THR A 293 7.33 17.97 20.65
CA THR A 293 8.32 18.61 19.77
C THR A 293 7.66 19.37 18.62
N PHE A 294 8.39 20.33 18.00
CA PHE A 294 7.91 21.04 16.81
C PHE A 294 7.60 20.07 15.65
N GLU A 295 8.42 19.04 15.49
CA GLU A 295 8.22 18.02 14.45
C GLU A 295 6.93 17.22 14.67
N GLU A 296 6.67 16.79 15.92
CA GLU A 296 5.44 16.08 16.26
C GLU A 296 4.20 16.92 16.01
N ASN A 297 4.23 18.20 16.37
CA ASN A 297 3.12 19.13 16.11
C ASN A 297 2.90 19.37 14.62
N ALA A 298 3.98 19.64 13.87
CA ALA A 298 3.90 19.83 12.42
C ALA A 298 3.36 18.58 11.73
N ARG A 299 3.87 17.38 12.08
CA ARG A 299 3.42 16.10 11.53
C ARG A 299 1.93 15.86 11.82
N LEU A 300 1.50 16.01 13.07
CA LEU A 300 0.10 15.82 13.46
C LEU A 300 -0.83 16.74 12.67
N LYS A 301 -0.41 17.99 12.45
CA LYS A 301 -1.14 18.99 11.66
C LYS A 301 -1.20 18.63 10.18
N ALA A 302 -0.08 18.22 9.58
CA ALA A 302 -0.03 17.79 8.19
C ALA A 302 -0.89 16.54 7.95
N GLU A 303 -0.72 15.50 8.76
CA GLU A 303 -1.44 14.22 8.62
C GLU A 303 -2.95 14.39 8.79
N THR A 304 -3.37 15.15 9.81
CA THR A 304 -4.81 15.38 10.07
C THR A 304 -5.48 16.12 8.92
N ILE A 305 -4.86 17.20 8.44
CA ILE A 305 -5.43 18.01 7.34
C ILE A 305 -5.34 17.25 6.01
N ALA A 306 -4.26 16.51 5.77
CA ALA A 306 -4.12 15.67 4.58
C ALA A 306 -5.20 14.59 4.54
N TYR A 307 -5.52 13.99 5.68
CA TYR A 307 -6.60 13.01 5.79
C TYR A 307 -7.97 13.64 5.51
N LEU A 308 -8.24 14.85 6.02
CA LEU A 308 -9.52 15.53 5.84
C LEU A 308 -9.75 16.04 4.40
N LEU A 309 -8.70 16.60 3.78
CA LEU A 309 -8.79 17.16 2.44
C LEU A 309 -8.49 16.14 1.34
N ASN A 310 -7.87 15.01 1.69
CA ASN A 310 -7.34 14.02 0.76
C ASN A 310 -6.40 14.66 -0.29
N GLN A 311 -5.54 15.57 0.15
CA GLN A 311 -4.60 16.34 -0.67
C GLN A 311 -3.21 16.40 -0.03
N PRO A 312 -2.12 16.63 -0.79
CA PRO A 312 -0.80 16.90 -0.24
C PRO A 312 -0.81 18.16 0.64
N VAL A 313 -0.43 17.98 1.91
CA VAL A 313 -0.36 19.06 2.89
C VAL A 313 1.05 19.17 3.44
N LEU A 314 1.55 20.39 3.49
CA LEU A 314 2.77 20.75 4.23
C LEU A 314 2.37 21.47 5.51
N ALA A 315 3.04 21.16 6.61
CA ALA A 315 2.89 21.90 7.86
C ALA A 315 4.25 22.34 8.38
N ASP A 316 4.25 23.44 9.12
CA ASP A 316 5.41 23.98 9.79
C ASP A 316 5.01 24.42 11.21
N ASP A 317 5.90 24.19 12.16
CA ASP A 317 5.73 24.65 13.54
C ASP A 317 6.96 25.43 13.99
N SER A 318 6.73 26.53 14.72
CA SER A 318 7.76 27.49 15.08
C SER A 318 7.52 28.07 16.47
N GLY A 319 8.60 28.34 17.19
CA GLY A 319 8.53 29.01 18.48
C GLY A 319 9.83 29.69 18.87
N LEU A 320 9.75 30.59 19.85
CA LEU A 320 10.89 31.26 20.46
C LEU A 320 11.60 30.32 21.44
N LYS A 321 12.89 30.08 21.21
CA LYS A 321 13.77 29.39 22.16
C LYS A 321 14.76 30.39 22.75
N VAL A 322 14.80 30.48 24.09
CA VAL A 322 15.77 31.33 24.79
C VAL A 322 16.79 30.45 25.52
N ASP A 323 18.05 30.55 25.12
CA ASP A 323 19.14 29.72 25.67
C ASP A 323 19.28 29.89 27.19
N ALA A 324 19.18 31.12 27.68
CA ALA A 324 19.24 31.44 29.11
C ALA A 324 18.09 30.81 29.93
N LEU A 325 17.00 30.40 29.26
CA LEU A 325 15.85 29.72 29.87
C LEU A 325 15.80 28.23 29.50
N GLY A 326 16.93 27.65 29.05
CA GLY A 326 16.98 26.24 28.66
C GLY A 326 16.09 25.90 27.46
N GLY A 327 15.86 26.87 26.56
CA GLY A 327 15.03 26.71 25.37
C GLY A 327 13.54 27.01 25.57
N MET A 328 13.12 27.46 26.76
CA MET A 328 11.75 27.96 26.96
C MET A 328 11.56 29.35 26.32
N PRO A 329 10.33 29.72 25.90
CA PRO A 329 9.08 28.96 25.96
C PRO A 329 8.93 27.84 24.91
N GLY A 330 9.74 27.82 23.86
CA GLY A 330 9.80 26.74 22.87
C GLY A 330 8.47 26.51 22.16
N ILE A 331 7.99 25.27 22.14
CA ILE A 331 6.68 24.88 21.56
C ILE A 331 5.48 25.61 22.20
N TYR A 332 5.66 26.20 23.39
CA TYR A 332 4.59 26.91 24.10
C TYR A 332 4.56 28.41 23.81
N SER A 333 5.41 28.91 22.91
CA SER A 333 5.57 30.36 22.64
C SER A 333 4.25 31.09 22.43
N ALA A 334 3.32 30.51 21.67
CA ALA A 334 2.02 31.11 21.39
C ALA A 334 1.12 31.27 22.64
N ARG A 335 1.38 30.52 23.72
CA ARG A 335 0.67 30.59 25.01
C ARG A 335 1.16 31.75 25.87
N PHE A 336 2.38 32.23 25.65
CA PHE A 336 2.98 33.35 26.39
C PHE A 336 2.59 34.73 25.82
N ALA A 337 2.02 34.78 24.61
CA ALA A 337 1.70 36.03 23.90
C ALA A 337 0.37 36.72 24.33
N GLY A 338 -0.39 36.17 25.28
CA GLY A 338 -1.66 36.76 25.76
C GLY A 338 -2.84 36.71 24.76
N GLU A 339 -3.99 37.29 25.11
CA GLU A 339 -5.24 37.23 24.32
C GLU A 339 -5.23 38.08 23.03
N HIS A 340 -4.36 39.11 22.94
CA HIS A 340 -4.24 39.97 21.76
C HIS A 340 -3.03 39.57 20.90
N LYS A 341 -3.21 38.57 20.03
CA LYS A 341 -2.16 38.08 19.13
C LYS A 341 -2.01 38.98 17.90
N SER A 342 -0.91 39.73 17.80
CA SER A 342 -0.43 40.25 16.52
C SER A 342 1.10 40.28 16.52
N ASP A 343 1.73 39.99 15.38
CA ASP A 343 3.19 40.06 15.24
C ASP A 343 3.73 41.48 15.51
N ALA A 344 2.90 42.51 15.35
CA ALA A 344 3.24 43.90 15.66
C ALA A 344 3.17 44.24 17.17
N GLY A 345 2.56 43.36 17.98
CA GLY A 345 2.37 43.56 19.42
C GLY A 345 3.35 42.80 20.32
N ASN A 346 4.18 41.91 19.76
CA ASN A 346 5.17 41.11 20.48
C ASN A 346 6.58 41.70 20.37
#